data_AF-A0A3C0N240-F1
#
_entry.id   AF-A0A3C0N240-F1
#
_cell.length_a   1.000
_cell.length_b   1.000
_cell.length_c   1.000
_cell.angle_alpha   90.00
_cell.angle_beta   90.00
_cell.angle_gamma   90.00
#
_symmetry.space_group_name_H-M   'P 1'
#
loop_
_entity.id
_entity.type
_entity.pdbx_description
1 polymer ?
#
loop_
_entity_poly.entity_id
_entity_poly.type
_entity_poly.pdbx_seq_one_letter_code
_entity_poly.pdbx_strand_id
1 'polypeptide(L)'
;MNYQKYVEQLKAQLLNIEASPQYDLVHCDIGREQTIEEILDDTEEFISTQYEGMEDFKVWEPFKEFYQHASWINFGWIYLGQHSNSFQNPCGASNIYSVLSVYDPSEVYMAEENRTIYVPQNQRLNQPFKLYNEYRVFDRIAIENETHIAFKFLRKQEVPIFYYYTLKTKSYYRMSIGFDEYLELLLQTRGLGPWQEFFIDDSNFRLDLARAEQFLEDLELL
;
A
#
# COMPACT_ATOMS: atom_id res chain seq x y z
N MET A 1 5.25 -10.93 12.08
CA MET A 1 5.98 -11.58 10.96
C MET A 1 7.49 -11.43 11.18
N ASN A 2 8.37 -12.15 10.46
CA ASN A 2 9.80 -11.79 10.40
C ASN A 2 10.01 -10.86 9.19
N TYR A 3 10.04 -9.55 9.43
CA TYR A 3 10.11 -8.54 8.37
C TYR A 3 11.45 -8.51 7.62
N GLN A 4 12.57 -8.78 8.31
CA GLN A 4 13.87 -8.91 7.65
C GLN A 4 13.82 -10.00 6.57
N LYS A 5 13.36 -11.20 6.95
CA LYS A 5 13.25 -12.34 6.04
C LYS A 5 12.30 -12.02 4.88
N TYR A 6 11.18 -11.36 5.16
CA TYR A 6 10.24 -10.91 4.13
C TYR A 6 10.93 -10.00 3.09
N VAL A 7 11.66 -8.96 3.54
CA VAL A 7 12.36 -8.03 2.64
C VAL A 7 13.45 -8.75 1.85
N GLU A 8 14.19 -9.67 2.46
CA GLU A 8 15.19 -10.51 1.78
C GLU A 8 14.55 -11.37 0.68
N GLN A 9 13.41 -12.00 0.97
CA GLN A 9 12.66 -12.80 -0.01
C GLN A 9 12.13 -11.96 -1.17
N LEU A 10 11.59 -10.77 -0.88
CA LEU A 10 11.14 -9.84 -1.91
C LEU A 10 12.30 -9.41 -2.82
N LYS A 11 13.43 -9.00 -2.24
CA LYS A 11 14.65 -8.64 -3.00
C LYS A 11 15.10 -9.80 -3.90
N ALA A 12 15.17 -11.02 -3.37
CA ALA A 12 15.54 -12.19 -4.15
C ALA A 12 14.56 -12.48 -5.30
N GLN A 13 13.26 -12.31 -5.06
CA GLN A 13 12.23 -12.49 -6.08
C GLN A 13 12.37 -11.45 -7.21
N LEU A 14 12.59 -10.18 -6.88
CA LEU A 14 12.76 -9.12 -7.88
C LEU A 14 14.06 -9.31 -8.71
N LEU A 15 15.14 -9.79 -8.09
CA LEU A 15 16.37 -10.16 -8.80
C LEU A 15 16.14 -11.33 -9.78
N ASN A 16 15.31 -12.32 -9.40
CA ASN A 16 14.95 -13.42 -10.31
C ASN A 16 14.12 -12.93 -11.50
N ILE A 17 13.22 -11.96 -11.27
CA ILE A 17 12.44 -11.30 -12.33
C ILE A 17 13.38 -10.54 -13.27
N GLU A 18 14.30 -9.73 -12.73
CA GLU A 18 15.28 -8.96 -13.50
C GLU A 18 16.19 -9.85 -14.36
N ALA A 19 16.62 -11.00 -13.82
CA ALA A 19 17.49 -11.93 -14.53
C ALA A 19 16.77 -12.79 -15.58
N SER A 20 15.43 -12.83 -15.57
CA SER A 20 14.65 -13.71 -16.42
C SER A 20 14.26 -13.02 -17.74
N PRO A 21 14.48 -13.64 -18.90
CA PRO A 21 14.07 -13.08 -20.19
C PRO A 21 12.55 -13.08 -20.39
N GLN A 22 11.80 -13.71 -19.49
CA GLN A 22 10.34 -13.76 -19.55
C GLN A 22 9.68 -12.52 -18.95
N TYR A 23 10.44 -11.64 -18.31
CA TYR A 23 9.92 -10.48 -17.60
C TYR A 23 10.65 -9.21 -18.05
N ASP A 24 9.93 -8.10 -17.97
CA ASP A 24 10.49 -6.75 -17.99
C ASP A 24 10.31 -6.13 -16.60
N LEU A 25 11.42 -5.83 -15.91
CA LEU A 25 11.38 -5.11 -14.64
C LEU A 25 11.36 -3.61 -14.93
N VAL A 26 10.15 -3.04 -14.92
CA VAL A 26 9.90 -1.64 -15.29
C VAL A 26 10.55 -0.68 -14.32
N HIS A 27 10.49 -0.98 -13.03
CA HIS A 27 11.18 -0.24 -11.97
C HIS A 27 11.33 -1.09 -10.72
N CYS A 28 12.36 -0.81 -9.93
CA CYS A 28 12.57 -1.40 -8.62
C CYS A 28 13.37 -0.42 -7.76
N ASP A 29 12.80 -0.05 -6.63
CA ASP A 29 13.41 0.79 -5.61
C ASP A 29 12.90 0.33 -4.24
N ILE A 30 13.79 -0.25 -3.45
CA ILE A 30 13.50 -0.62 -2.07
C ILE A 30 14.33 0.31 -1.20
N GLY A 31 13.64 1.13 -0.43
CA GLY A 31 14.22 2.10 0.46
C GLY A 31 15.16 1.46 1.47
N ARG A 32 16.17 2.23 1.90
CA ARG A 32 17.16 1.76 2.87
C ARG A 32 16.51 1.40 4.21
N GLU A 33 17.21 0.61 4.99
CA GLU A 33 16.89 0.35 6.40
C GLU A 33 16.92 1.66 7.19
N GLN A 34 15.95 1.83 8.10
CA GLN A 34 15.91 2.94 9.05
C GLN A 34 16.30 2.46 10.45
N THR A 35 16.95 3.31 11.23
CA THR A 35 17.10 3.02 12.67
C THR A 35 15.82 3.37 13.43
N ILE A 36 15.67 2.85 14.65
CA ILE A 36 14.54 3.23 15.52
C ILE A 36 14.58 4.74 15.79
N GLU A 37 15.78 5.29 16.03
CA GLU A 37 15.98 6.71 16.27
C GLU A 37 15.51 7.55 15.08
N GLU A 38 15.83 7.16 13.85
CA GLU A 38 15.33 7.85 12.65
C GLU A 38 13.80 7.83 12.57
N ILE A 39 13.14 6.71 12.93
CA ILE A 39 11.67 6.64 12.93
C ILE A 39 11.07 7.53 14.03
N LEU A 40 11.69 7.55 15.21
CA LEU A 40 11.24 8.40 16.33
C LEU A 40 11.40 9.88 15.99
N ASP A 41 12.57 10.29 15.51
CA ASP A 41 12.89 11.69 15.24
C ASP A 41 12.17 12.19 13.97
N ASP A 42 12.25 11.46 12.86
CA ASP A 42 11.70 11.92 11.57
C ASP A 42 10.18 11.79 11.50
N THR A 43 9.55 10.94 12.32
CA THR A 43 8.11 10.68 12.26
C THR A 43 7.38 10.99 13.55
N GLU A 44 7.76 10.42 14.70
CA GLU A 44 7.03 10.66 15.95
C GLU A 44 7.18 12.11 16.43
N GLU A 45 8.42 12.63 16.47
CA GLU A 45 8.69 14.03 16.83
C GLU A 45 8.08 14.99 15.79
N PHE A 46 8.23 14.71 14.49
CA PHE A 46 7.63 15.54 13.45
C PHE A 46 6.10 15.63 13.60
N ILE A 47 5.39 14.51 13.67
CA ILE A 47 3.93 14.51 13.76
C ILE A 47 3.45 15.14 15.08
N SER A 48 4.14 14.87 16.20
CA SER A 48 3.75 15.41 17.51
C SER A 48 4.00 16.91 17.66
N THR A 49 4.97 17.47 16.93
CA THR A 49 5.31 18.90 16.99
C THR A 49 4.61 19.74 15.94
N GLN A 50 4.36 19.20 14.74
CA GLN A 50 3.72 19.93 13.64
C GLN A 50 2.20 20.06 13.81
N TYR A 51 1.56 19.13 14.53
CA TYR A 51 0.10 19.00 14.53
C TYR A 51 -0.50 19.08 15.94
N GLU A 52 -1.37 20.07 16.17
CA GLU A 52 -2.09 20.26 17.44
C GLU A 52 -2.94 19.02 17.81
N GLY A 53 -2.81 18.54 19.05
CA GLY A 53 -3.57 17.38 19.54
C GLY A 53 -2.93 16.02 19.21
N MET A 54 -1.67 16.01 18.75
CA MET A 54 -0.88 14.81 18.43
C MET A 54 0.36 14.68 19.32
N GLU A 55 0.41 15.38 20.45
CA GLU A 55 1.58 15.45 21.33
C GLU A 55 2.01 14.07 21.85
N ASP A 56 1.05 13.14 22.00
CA ASP A 56 1.28 11.75 22.42
C ASP A 56 1.27 10.76 21.24
N PHE A 57 1.49 11.23 20.01
CA PHE A 57 1.51 10.38 18.81
C PHE A 57 2.59 9.30 18.92
N LYS A 58 2.24 8.09 18.46
CA LYS A 58 3.16 6.97 18.34
C LYS A 58 2.91 6.26 17.03
N VAL A 59 3.97 5.87 16.36
CA VAL A 59 3.91 4.97 15.22
C VAL A 59 3.42 3.61 15.71
N TRP A 60 2.54 2.98 14.94
CA TRP A 60 2.09 1.62 15.21
C TRP A 60 3.27 0.63 15.20
N GLU A 61 3.40 -0.23 16.21
CA GLU A 61 4.60 -1.04 16.44
C GLU A 61 5.02 -1.91 15.23
N PRO A 62 4.10 -2.61 14.54
CA PRO A 62 4.41 -3.34 13.31
C PRO A 62 5.06 -2.50 12.21
N PHE A 63 4.74 -1.20 12.12
CA PHE A 63 5.43 -0.31 11.19
C PHE A 63 6.85 -0.03 11.65
N LYS A 64 7.09 0.24 12.94
CA LYS A 64 8.45 0.45 13.42
C LYS A 64 9.33 -0.77 13.13
N GLU A 65 8.81 -1.97 13.33
CA GLU A 65 9.52 -3.21 13.03
C GLU A 65 9.76 -3.39 11.53
N PHE A 66 8.76 -3.13 10.68
CA PHE A 66 8.88 -3.27 9.23
C PHE A 66 9.83 -2.24 8.61
N TYR A 67 9.68 -0.95 8.93
CA TYR A 67 10.44 0.14 8.32
C TYR A 67 11.91 0.17 8.76
N GLN A 68 12.27 -0.57 9.82
CA GLN A 68 13.68 -0.87 10.11
C GLN A 68 14.36 -1.69 9.01
N HIS A 69 13.60 -2.38 8.16
CA HIS A 69 14.13 -3.24 7.10
C HIS A 69 13.93 -2.69 5.68
N ALA A 70 12.95 -1.80 5.48
CA ALA A 70 12.73 -1.11 4.21
C ALA A 70 11.94 0.19 4.44
N SER A 71 12.56 1.35 4.16
CA SER A 71 11.90 2.66 4.33
C SER A 71 10.74 2.91 3.36
N TRP A 72 10.72 2.21 2.21
CA TRP A 72 9.60 2.12 1.26
C TRP A 72 9.84 0.93 0.33
N ILE A 73 8.82 0.50 -0.41
CA ILE A 73 8.95 -0.52 -1.46
C ILE A 73 8.23 -0.03 -2.69
N ASN A 74 8.94 0.10 -3.81
CA ASN A 74 8.37 0.49 -5.08
C ASN A 74 8.89 -0.42 -6.19
N PHE A 75 8.04 -1.25 -6.79
CA PHE A 75 8.43 -2.08 -7.93
C PHE A 75 7.29 -2.28 -8.91
N GLY A 76 7.65 -2.58 -10.14
CA GLY A 76 6.71 -2.98 -11.17
C GLY A 76 7.39 -3.86 -12.21
N TRP A 77 6.70 -4.92 -12.62
CA TRP A 77 7.17 -5.84 -13.66
C TRP A 77 6.04 -6.23 -14.60
N ILE A 78 6.40 -6.64 -15.82
CA ILE A 78 5.49 -7.10 -16.87
C ILE A 78 5.99 -8.45 -17.38
N TYR A 79 5.10 -9.44 -17.50
CA TYR A 79 5.39 -10.70 -18.18
C TYR A 79 5.48 -10.48 -19.70
N LEU A 80 6.41 -11.12 -20.40
CA LEU A 80 6.63 -10.93 -21.84
C LEU A 80 6.18 -12.12 -22.69
N GLY A 81 5.78 -13.23 -22.08
CA GLY A 81 5.59 -14.51 -22.75
C GLY A 81 4.25 -14.75 -23.45
N GLN A 82 3.23 -13.91 -23.23
CA GLN A 82 1.83 -14.25 -23.59
C GLN A 82 1.30 -13.52 -24.83
N HIS A 83 1.50 -12.20 -24.90
CA HIS A 83 1.02 -11.35 -25.99
C HIS A 83 2.12 -10.47 -26.54
N SER A 84 2.04 -10.18 -27.85
CA SER A 84 2.92 -9.23 -28.53
C SER A 84 2.71 -7.78 -28.08
N ASN A 85 1.54 -7.47 -27.50
CA ASN A 85 1.24 -6.20 -26.86
C ASN A 85 1.45 -6.33 -25.35
N SER A 86 2.50 -5.71 -24.81
CA SER A 86 2.87 -5.82 -23.40
C SER A 86 1.79 -5.33 -22.42
N PHE A 87 0.92 -4.41 -22.85
CA PHE A 87 -0.20 -3.91 -22.04
C PHE A 87 -1.31 -4.95 -21.80
N GLN A 88 -1.28 -6.09 -22.50
CA GLN A 88 -2.20 -7.21 -22.29
C GLN A 88 -1.58 -8.33 -21.47
N ASN A 89 -0.29 -8.22 -21.14
CA ASN A 89 0.38 -9.27 -20.38
C ASN A 89 0.16 -9.07 -18.88
N PRO A 90 0.17 -10.18 -18.11
CA PRO A 90 0.18 -10.13 -16.67
C PRO A 90 1.29 -9.22 -16.15
N CYS A 91 0.98 -8.43 -15.14
CA CYS A 91 1.91 -7.48 -14.57
C CYS A 91 1.65 -7.32 -13.07
N GLY A 92 2.71 -7.07 -12.31
CA GLY A 92 2.62 -6.91 -10.87
C GLY A 92 3.35 -5.68 -10.41
N ALA A 93 2.81 -5.01 -9.39
CA ALA A 93 3.41 -3.82 -8.82
C ALA A 93 2.95 -3.53 -7.41
N SER A 94 3.77 -2.75 -6.71
CA SER A 94 3.47 -2.20 -5.40
C SER A 94 4.26 -0.91 -5.22
N ASN A 95 3.67 0.03 -4.50
CA ASN A 95 4.30 1.27 -4.05
C ASN A 95 3.87 1.53 -2.61
N ILE A 96 4.49 0.78 -1.69
CA ILE A 96 4.38 0.96 -0.25
C ILE A 96 5.14 2.21 0.14
N TYR A 97 4.41 3.20 0.64
CA TYR A 97 4.96 4.49 1.04
C TYR A 97 5.81 4.41 2.31
N SER A 98 6.59 5.46 2.55
CA SER A 98 7.34 5.61 3.80
C SER A 98 6.43 5.78 5.01
N VAL A 99 6.94 5.44 6.20
CA VAL A 99 6.19 5.60 7.45
C VAL A 99 5.68 7.03 7.62
N LEU A 100 6.53 8.04 7.37
CA LEU A 100 6.15 9.44 7.44
C LEU A 100 5.05 9.75 6.42
N SER A 101 5.20 9.30 5.17
CA SER A 101 4.21 9.52 4.10
C SER A 101 2.84 8.92 4.41
N VAL A 102 2.78 7.82 5.16
CA VAL A 102 1.51 7.21 5.61
C VAL A 102 0.83 8.07 6.68
N TYR A 103 1.59 8.68 7.59
CA TYR A 103 1.03 9.48 8.68
C TYR A 103 0.81 10.95 8.33
N ASP A 104 1.64 11.52 7.45
CA ASP A 104 1.59 12.92 7.04
C ASP A 104 0.48 13.15 5.99
N PRO A 105 -0.60 13.89 6.33
CA PRO A 105 -1.66 14.21 5.40
C PRO A 105 -1.24 15.13 4.25
N SER A 106 -0.02 15.67 4.23
CA SER A 106 0.47 16.53 3.15
C SER A 106 1.21 15.77 2.04
N GLU A 107 1.76 14.59 2.35
CA GLU A 107 2.64 13.81 1.47
C GLU A 107 1.85 12.97 0.46
N VAL A 108 0.86 12.20 0.93
CA VAL A 108 0.07 11.28 0.09
C VAL A 108 -1.41 11.69 0.10
N TYR A 109 -1.67 12.91 -0.38
CA TYR A 109 -3.02 13.47 -0.41
C TYR A 109 -3.56 13.62 -1.83
N MET A 110 -4.58 12.82 -2.14
CA MET A 110 -5.48 13.12 -3.25
C MET A 110 -6.88 13.46 -2.72
N ALA A 111 -7.20 14.74 -2.87
CA ALA A 111 -8.48 15.40 -2.65
C ALA A 111 -9.73 14.61 -3.12
N GLU A 112 -9.57 13.84 -4.19
CA GLU A 112 -10.64 13.14 -4.90
C GLU A 112 -10.87 11.72 -4.37
N GLU A 113 -9.85 11.15 -3.72
CA GLU A 113 -9.83 9.78 -3.19
C GLU A 113 -10.39 9.74 -1.76
N ASN A 114 -10.21 10.80 -0.96
CA ASN A 114 -10.61 10.87 0.46
C ASN A 114 -12.02 11.45 0.70
N ARG A 115 -13.04 11.03 -0.08
CA ARG A 115 -14.42 11.55 0.06
C ARG A 115 -15.15 10.95 1.27
N THR A 116 -14.98 11.61 2.42
CA THR A 116 -16.14 11.98 3.23
C THR A 116 -16.08 13.48 3.45
N ILE A 117 -17.02 14.20 2.82
CA ILE A 117 -17.29 15.65 2.88
C ILE A 117 -16.54 16.49 1.81
N TYR A 118 -17.33 17.11 0.93
CA TYR A 118 -16.89 18.09 -0.05
C TYR A 118 -16.47 19.38 0.68
N VAL A 119 -15.18 19.53 0.99
CA VAL A 119 -14.64 20.74 1.64
C VAL A 119 -13.95 21.61 0.58
N PRO A 120 -14.37 22.88 0.41
CA PRO A 120 -13.71 23.85 -0.47
C PRO A 120 -12.20 23.98 -0.19
N GLN A 121 -11.41 24.19 -1.24
CA GLN A 121 -9.93 24.18 -1.21
C GLN A 121 -9.34 25.21 -0.22
N ASN A 122 -10.00 26.37 -0.06
CA ASN A 122 -9.66 27.43 0.89
C ASN A 122 -9.99 27.11 2.36
N GLN A 123 -10.75 26.05 2.63
CA GLN A 123 -11.05 25.55 3.97
C GLN A 123 -10.22 24.33 4.35
N ARG A 124 -9.48 23.72 3.41
CA ARG A 124 -8.57 22.58 3.66
C ARG A 124 -7.34 22.98 4.46
N LEU A 125 -6.76 24.15 4.16
CA LEU A 125 -5.59 24.69 4.85
C LEU A 125 -5.87 25.04 6.33
N ASN A 126 -7.13 25.13 6.73
CA ASN A 126 -7.57 25.49 8.09
C ASN A 126 -8.31 24.34 8.79
N GLN A 127 -8.30 23.11 8.25
CA GLN A 127 -8.85 21.98 9.01
C GLN A 127 -7.82 21.50 10.02
N PRO A 128 -8.22 21.27 11.29
CA PRO A 128 -7.34 20.63 12.24
C PRO A 128 -6.94 19.26 11.68
N PHE A 129 -5.69 18.89 11.91
CA PHE A 129 -5.16 17.57 11.57
C PHE A 129 -6.12 16.45 11.99
N LYS A 130 -6.43 15.53 11.06
CA LYS A 130 -7.26 14.35 11.33
C LYS A 130 -6.56 13.09 10.83
N LEU A 131 -5.42 12.71 11.41
CA LEU A 131 -4.92 11.33 11.24
C LEU A 131 -6.01 10.31 11.56
N TYR A 132 -6.73 10.55 12.66
CA TYR A 132 -7.79 9.67 13.10
C TYR A 132 -9.08 9.87 12.31
N ASN A 133 -9.72 8.76 11.96
CA ASN A 133 -10.95 8.65 11.19
C ASN A 133 -10.84 9.03 9.71
N GLU A 134 -9.64 9.27 9.19
CA GLU A 134 -9.36 9.43 7.76
C GLU A 134 -8.68 8.20 7.16
N TYR A 135 -8.75 8.07 5.83
CA TYR A 135 -8.00 7.06 5.11
C TYR A 135 -6.61 7.60 4.76
N ARG A 136 -5.59 6.78 5.00
CA ARG A 136 -4.19 7.04 4.69
C ARG A 136 -3.69 5.99 3.72
N VAL A 137 -3.28 6.43 2.53
CA VAL A 137 -2.82 5.49 1.50
C VAL A 137 -1.53 4.85 1.98
N PHE A 138 -1.49 3.53 1.90
CA PHE A 138 -0.37 2.70 2.30
C PHE A 138 0.41 2.19 1.09
N ASP A 139 -0.31 1.60 0.14
CA ASP A 139 0.26 0.96 -1.04
C ASP A 139 -0.55 1.33 -2.28
N ARG A 140 0.11 1.84 -3.33
CA ARG A 140 -0.52 2.01 -4.66
C ARG A 140 -0.18 0.83 -5.55
N ILE A 141 -1.21 0.26 -6.15
CA ILE A 141 -1.09 -0.82 -7.12
C ILE A 141 -0.79 -0.15 -8.48
N ALA A 142 0.49 0.16 -8.69
CA ALA A 142 0.95 1.27 -9.52
C ALA A 142 0.83 1.09 -11.04
N ILE A 143 0.56 -0.11 -11.57
CA ILE A 143 0.48 -0.28 -13.04
C ILE A 143 -0.85 0.24 -13.60
N GLU A 144 -1.94 0.16 -12.83
CA GLU A 144 -3.23 0.70 -13.25
C GLU A 144 -3.55 2.05 -12.59
N ASN A 145 -2.86 2.47 -11.51
CA ASN A 145 -3.11 3.71 -10.73
C ASN A 145 -4.58 3.93 -10.32
N GLU A 146 -5.46 2.96 -10.52
CA GLU A 146 -6.88 3.05 -10.22
C GLU A 146 -7.24 2.48 -8.85
N THR A 147 -6.31 1.83 -8.18
CA THR A 147 -6.56 1.09 -6.95
C THR A 147 -5.41 1.25 -5.96
N HIS A 148 -5.76 1.27 -4.67
CA HIS A 148 -4.78 1.39 -3.59
C HIS A 148 -5.32 0.79 -2.30
N ILE A 149 -4.39 0.51 -1.41
CA ILE A 149 -4.67 0.10 -0.04
C ILE A 149 -4.50 1.29 0.88
N ALA A 150 -5.40 1.41 1.83
CA ALA A 150 -5.37 2.46 2.82
C ALA A 150 -5.62 1.93 4.23
N PHE A 151 -5.06 2.65 5.20
CA PHE A 151 -5.35 2.49 6.61
C PHE A 151 -6.35 3.52 7.09
N LYS A 152 -7.21 3.10 8.01
CA LYS A 152 -7.96 4.01 8.85
C LYS A 152 -7.54 3.83 10.29
N PHE A 153 -6.89 4.85 10.83
CA PHE A 153 -6.53 4.91 12.25
C PHE A 153 -7.74 5.39 13.05
N LEU A 154 -8.10 4.70 14.13
CA LEU A 154 -9.18 5.11 15.03
C LEU A 154 -8.61 5.49 16.39
N ARG A 155 -9.13 6.57 17.00
CA ARG A 155 -8.70 6.97 18.35
C ARG A 155 -8.96 5.80 19.31
N LYS A 156 -7.93 5.43 20.09
CA LYS A 156 -7.95 4.32 21.08
C LYS A 156 -7.99 2.91 20.49
N GLN A 157 -7.70 2.75 19.20
CA GLN A 157 -7.38 1.45 18.62
C GLN A 157 -5.93 1.47 18.17
N GLU A 158 -5.18 0.48 18.63
CA GLU A 158 -3.77 0.33 18.26
C GLU A 158 -3.62 -0.17 16.83
N VAL A 159 -4.46 -1.14 16.44
CA VAL A 159 -4.41 -1.75 15.11
C VAL A 159 -5.26 -0.94 14.13
N PRO A 160 -4.69 -0.42 13.02
CA PRO A 160 -5.45 0.25 11.99
C PRO A 160 -6.33 -0.74 11.20
N ILE A 161 -7.41 -0.23 10.62
CA ILE A 161 -8.29 -1.03 9.77
C ILE A 161 -7.85 -0.87 8.31
N PHE A 162 -7.75 -1.99 7.60
CA PHE A 162 -7.37 -2.04 6.18
C PHE A 162 -8.58 -1.79 5.29
N TYR A 163 -8.37 -0.99 4.25
CA TYR A 163 -9.35 -0.72 3.23
C TYR A 163 -8.73 -0.83 1.84
N TYR A 164 -9.48 -1.42 0.93
CA TYR A 164 -9.23 -1.38 -0.50
C TYR A 164 -10.02 -0.22 -1.10
N TYR A 165 -9.36 0.59 -1.92
CA TYR A 165 -9.98 1.65 -2.69
C TYR A 165 -9.91 1.34 -4.19
N THR A 166 -10.97 1.72 -4.90
CA THR A 166 -10.97 1.74 -6.37
C THR A 166 -11.60 3.03 -6.90
N LEU A 167 -10.94 3.66 -7.89
CA LEU A 167 -11.44 4.82 -8.62
C LEU A 167 -12.74 4.51 -9.38
N LYS A 168 -12.96 3.25 -9.77
CA LYS A 168 -14.17 2.81 -10.49
C LYS A 168 -15.44 3.14 -9.72
N THR A 169 -15.44 2.89 -8.41
CA THR A 169 -16.59 3.15 -7.52
C THR A 169 -16.36 4.33 -6.59
N LYS A 170 -15.15 4.91 -6.58
CA LYS A 170 -14.74 6.00 -5.68
C LYS A 170 -15.06 5.71 -4.22
N SER A 171 -14.85 4.46 -3.81
CA SER A 171 -15.29 3.95 -2.50
C SER A 171 -14.17 3.15 -1.85
N TYR A 172 -14.13 3.20 -0.52
CA TYR A 172 -13.30 2.34 0.32
C TYR A 172 -14.13 1.15 0.80
N TYR A 173 -13.59 -0.04 0.65
CA TYR A 173 -14.17 -1.29 1.12
C TYR A 173 -13.28 -1.89 2.18
N ARG A 174 -13.86 -2.27 3.31
CA ARG A 174 -13.10 -2.89 4.41
C ARG A 174 -12.51 -4.22 3.96
N MET A 175 -11.27 -4.50 4.35
CA MET A 175 -10.63 -5.79 4.10
C MET A 175 -10.69 -6.68 5.36
N SER A 176 -10.71 -8.00 5.16
CA SER A 176 -10.65 -9.02 6.22
C SER A 176 -9.24 -9.31 6.72
N ILE A 177 -8.22 -8.89 5.97
CA ILE A 177 -6.81 -9.20 6.26
C ILE A 177 -6.10 -8.07 7.01
N GLY A 178 -5.04 -8.44 7.75
CA GLY A 178 -4.14 -7.53 8.44
C GLY A 178 -2.83 -7.24 7.69
N PHE A 179 -1.92 -6.51 8.34
CA PHE A 179 -0.64 -6.09 7.76
C PHE A 179 0.28 -7.24 7.36
N ASP A 180 0.53 -8.16 8.30
CA ASP A 180 1.39 -9.32 8.05
C ASP A 180 0.85 -10.17 6.88
N GLU A 181 -0.46 -10.43 6.87
CA GLU A 181 -1.12 -11.19 5.80
C GLU A 181 -1.05 -10.44 4.46
N TYR A 182 -1.22 -9.12 4.46
CA TYR A 182 -1.09 -8.30 3.27
C TYR A 182 0.30 -8.42 2.64
N LEU A 183 1.35 -8.29 3.45
CA LEU A 183 2.73 -8.41 2.97
C LEU A 183 3.01 -9.83 2.44
N GLU A 184 2.61 -10.86 3.17
CA GLU A 184 2.78 -12.26 2.73
C GLU A 184 2.07 -12.51 1.39
N LEU A 185 0.83 -12.05 1.22
CA LEU A 185 0.08 -12.17 -0.03
C LEU A 185 0.73 -11.36 -1.16
N LEU A 186 1.25 -10.17 -0.88
CA LEU A 186 1.98 -9.37 -1.86
C LEU A 186 3.21 -10.12 -2.38
N LEU A 187 3.95 -10.78 -1.50
CA LEU A 187 5.10 -11.61 -1.87
C LEU A 187 4.67 -12.83 -2.70
N GLN A 188 3.68 -13.59 -2.22
CA GLN A 188 3.20 -14.83 -2.86
C GLN A 188 2.64 -14.59 -4.27
N THR A 189 1.93 -13.49 -4.45
CA THR A 189 1.35 -13.08 -5.74
C THR A 189 2.33 -12.29 -6.59
N ARG A 190 3.53 -12.01 -6.07
CA ARG A 190 4.54 -11.18 -6.72
C ARG A 190 4.04 -9.79 -7.09
N GLY A 191 3.06 -9.25 -6.36
CA GLY A 191 2.41 -7.97 -6.66
C GLY A 191 1.43 -8.01 -7.83
N LEU A 192 1.12 -9.18 -8.41
CA LEU A 192 0.11 -9.33 -9.45
C LEU A 192 -1.28 -8.97 -8.91
N GLY A 193 -1.93 -7.93 -9.42
CA GLY A 193 -3.31 -7.63 -9.05
C GLY A 193 -4.34 -8.55 -9.75
N PRO A 194 -5.57 -8.68 -9.23
CA PRO A 194 -6.15 -7.95 -8.11
C PRO A 194 -6.46 -8.86 -6.90
N TRP A 195 -5.49 -9.62 -6.37
CA TRP A 195 -5.72 -10.51 -5.22
C TRP A 195 -6.36 -9.82 -4.01
N GLN A 196 -6.17 -8.50 -3.86
CA GLN A 196 -6.73 -7.70 -2.78
C GLN A 196 -8.27 -7.79 -2.74
N GLU A 197 -8.92 -7.91 -3.90
CA GLU A 197 -10.39 -7.97 -4.00
C GLU A 197 -10.99 -9.24 -3.37
N PHE A 198 -10.22 -10.33 -3.28
CA PHE A 198 -10.64 -11.58 -2.66
C PHE A 198 -10.77 -11.49 -1.14
N PHE A 199 -10.18 -10.46 -0.54
CA PHE A 199 -10.15 -10.24 0.90
C PHE A 199 -11.00 -9.04 1.34
N ILE A 200 -11.92 -8.58 0.49
CA ILE A 200 -12.86 -7.51 0.84
C ILE A 200 -14.02 -8.11 1.67
N ASP A 201 -14.16 -7.64 2.91
CA ASP A 201 -15.25 -7.95 3.84
C ASP A 201 -16.25 -6.79 3.89
N ASP A 202 -16.81 -6.46 2.72
CA ASP A 202 -17.85 -5.44 2.59
C ASP A 202 -18.98 -5.95 1.70
N SER A 203 -20.19 -6.02 2.26
CA SER A 203 -21.39 -6.49 1.58
C SER A 203 -21.79 -5.67 0.34
N ASN A 204 -21.24 -4.48 0.17
CA ASN A 204 -21.48 -3.63 -1.01
C ASN A 204 -20.48 -3.90 -2.14
N PHE A 205 -19.40 -4.63 -1.88
CA PHE A 205 -18.47 -5.05 -2.91
C PHE A 205 -19.00 -6.29 -3.64
N ARG A 206 -18.77 -6.34 -4.95
CA ARG A 206 -19.12 -7.49 -5.80
C ARG A 206 -17.88 -7.81 -6.61
N LEU A 207 -17.25 -8.94 -6.29
CA LEU A 207 -16.12 -9.46 -7.04
C LEU A 207 -16.56 -9.77 -8.47
N ASP A 208 -15.77 -9.31 -9.44
CA ASP A 208 -15.94 -9.68 -10.83
C ASP A 208 -15.33 -11.08 -11.04
N LEU A 209 -16.19 -12.09 -11.23
CA LEU A 209 -15.75 -13.47 -11.33
C LEU A 209 -14.84 -13.73 -12.52
N ALA A 210 -15.07 -13.07 -13.67
CA ALA A 210 -14.22 -13.25 -14.84
C ALA A 210 -12.81 -12.68 -14.59
N ARG A 211 -12.73 -11.54 -13.89
CA ARG A 211 -11.45 -10.95 -13.47
C ARG A 211 -10.72 -11.84 -12.46
N ALA A 212 -11.46 -12.42 -11.52
CA ALA A 212 -10.92 -13.32 -10.52
C ALA A 212 -10.38 -14.62 -11.14
N GLU A 213 -11.10 -15.21 -12.10
CA GLU A 213 -10.67 -16.38 -12.86
C GLU A 213 -9.39 -16.07 -13.66
N GLN A 214 -9.36 -14.95 -14.40
CA GLN A 214 -8.17 -14.54 -15.13
C GLN A 214 -6.95 -14.36 -14.22
N PHE A 215 -7.13 -13.75 -13.05
CA PHE A 215 -6.06 -13.59 -12.08
C PHE A 215 -5.47 -14.93 -11.61
N LEU A 216 -6.32 -15.93 -11.35
CA LEU A 216 -5.86 -17.25 -10.93
C LEU A 216 -5.09 -17.96 -12.05
N GLU A 217 -5.57 -17.84 -13.30
CA GLU A 217 -4.84 -18.35 -14.47
C GLU A 217 -3.48 -17.68 -14.65
N ASP A 218 -3.43 -16.35 -14.51
CA ASP A 218 -2.20 -15.57 -14.59
C ASP A 218 -1.23 -15.96 -13.45
N LEU A 219 -1.73 -16.21 -12.25
CA LEU A 219 -0.88 -16.62 -11.12
C LEU A 219 -0.27 -18.02 -11.33
N GLU A 220 -1.01 -18.96 -11.93
CA GLU A 220 -0.52 -20.31 -12.25
C GLU A 220 0.52 -20.31 -13.38
N LEU A 221 0.44 -19.35 -14.29
CA LEU A 221 1.36 -19.21 -15.42
C LEU A 221 2.78 -18.81 -14.99
N LEU A 222 2.90 -18.01 -13.93
CA LEU A 222 4.13 -17.30 -13.54
C LEU A 222 5.03 -18.12 -12.58
#